data_AF-A0A371K5K4-F1
#
_entry.id   AF-A0A371K5K4-F1
#
_cell.length_a   1.000
_cell.length_b   1.000
_cell.length_c   1.000
_cell.angle_alpha   90.00
_cell.angle_beta   90.00
_cell.angle_gamma   90.00
#
_symmetry.space_group_name_H-M   'P 1'
#
loop_
_entity.id
_entity.type
_entity.pdbx_description
1 polymer ?
#
loop_
_entity_poly.entity_id
_entity_poly.type
_entity_poly.pdbx_seq_one_letter_code
_entity_poly.pdbx_strand_id
1 'polypeptide(L)' 'MNASLRLVVLSLSIVGLAACAGHSTKSTYVPPPREPSIMDNDEAYIAQVERIARRRGIDVTWVNVPRKPLAKHSD' A
#
# COMPACT_ATOMS: atom_id res chain seq x y z
N MET A 1 2.22 -49.18 -1.11
CA MET A 1 2.15 -47.74 -0.75
C MET A 1 1.53 -47.61 0.62
N ASN A 2 2.38 -47.34 1.60
CA ASN A 2 2.13 -47.15 3.02
C ASN A 2 1.09 -46.04 3.29
N ALA A 3 0.07 -46.33 4.09
CA ALA A 3 -1.06 -45.45 4.37
C ALA A 3 -0.63 -44.08 4.94
N SER A 4 0.44 -44.06 5.74
CA SER A 4 1.04 -42.83 6.28
C SER A 4 1.54 -41.89 5.18
N LEU A 5 2.06 -42.44 4.07
CA LEU A 5 2.59 -41.65 2.96
C LEU A 5 1.46 -40.98 2.16
N ARG A 6 0.29 -41.65 2.07
CA ARG A 6 -0.91 -41.07 1.45
C ARG A 6 -1.49 -39.91 2.28
N LEU A 7 -1.48 -40.03 3.61
CA LEU A 7 -1.94 -38.98 4.52
C LEU A 7 -1.08 -37.71 4.43
N VAL A 8 0.25 -37.85 4.36
CA VAL A 8 1.17 -36.71 4.20
C VAL A 8 0.97 -35.99 2.87
N VAL A 9 0.77 -36.73 1.78
CA VAL A 9 0.52 -36.14 0.46
C VAL A 9 -0.81 -35.38 0.43
N LEU A 10 -1.85 -35.94 1.04
CA LEU A 10 -3.17 -35.31 1.12
C LEU A 10 -3.13 -34.02 1.95
N SER A 11 -2.47 -34.01 3.11
CA SER A 11 -2.38 -32.82 3.96
C SER A 11 -1.60 -31.69 3.30
N LEU A 12 -0.48 -32.00 2.63
CA LEU A 12 0.32 -31.01 1.90
C LEU A 12 -0.46 -30.35 0.76
N SER A 13 -1.29 -31.14 0.06
CA SER A 13 -2.13 -30.65 -1.05
C SER A 13 -3.19 -29.65 -0.57
N ILE A 14 -3.84 -29.93 0.56
CA ILE A 14 -4.87 -29.07 1.14
C ILE A 14 -4.28 -27.72 1.59
N VAL A 15 -3.09 -27.72 2.21
CA VAL A 15 -2.41 -26.49 2.64
C VAL A 15 -1.97 -25.64 1.45
N GLY A 16 -1.48 -26.26 0.37
CA GLY A 16 -1.10 -25.55 -0.86
C GLY A 16 -2.27 -24.84 -1.55
N LEU A 17 -3.46 -25.46 -1.54
CA LEU A 17 -4.67 -24.88 -2.16
C LEU A 17 -5.23 -23.68 -1.38
N ALA A 18 -5.06 -23.62 -0.05
CA ALA A 18 -5.52 -22.51 0.77
C ALA A 18 -4.80 -21.19 0.48
N ALA A 19 -3.57 -21.25 -0.05
CA ALA A 19 -2.79 -20.06 -0.42
C ALA A 19 -3.40 -19.28 -1.61
N CYS A 20 -4.17 -19.93 -2.49
CA CYS A 20 -4.73 -19.29 -3.68
C CYS A 20 -6.09 -18.60 -3.44
N ALA A 21 -6.78 -18.88 -2.33
CA ALA A 21 -8.11 -18.33 -2.04
C ALA A 21 -8.09 -16.96 -1.33
N GLY A 22 -6.90 -16.45 -0.94
CA GLY A 22 -6.76 -15.25 -0.12
C GLY A 22 -6.82 -13.90 -0.84
N HIS A 23 -6.91 -13.87 -2.18
CA HIS A 23 -6.88 -12.61 -2.91
C HIS A 23 -8.29 -12.00 -3.06
N SER A 24 -8.79 -11.39 -1.98
CA SER A 24 -9.99 -10.55 -2.05
C SER A 24 -9.62 -9.22 -2.71
N THR A 25 -9.92 -9.07 -4.00
CA THR A 25 -9.89 -7.77 -4.69
C THR A 25 -11.06 -6.93 -4.17
N LYS A 26 -10.87 -6.29 -3.03
CA LYS A 26 -11.81 -5.28 -2.53
C LYS A 26 -11.70 -4.09 -3.48
N SER A 27 -12.63 -4.00 -4.43
CA SER A 27 -12.76 -2.86 -5.33
C SER A 27 -13.16 -1.64 -4.52
N THR A 28 -12.18 -0.87 -4.06
CA THR A 28 -12.43 0.43 -3.44
C THR A 28 -12.82 1.41 -4.54
N TYR A 29 -13.90 2.17 -4.33
CA TYR A 29 -14.30 3.25 -5.23
C TYR A 29 -13.15 4.24 -5.38
N VAL A 30 -12.74 4.50 -6.63
CA VAL A 30 -11.77 5.54 -6.96
C VAL A 30 -12.56 6.71 -7.55
N PRO A 31 -12.61 7.88 -6.89
CA PRO A 31 -13.26 9.06 -7.45
C PRO A 31 -12.56 9.50 -8.75
N PRO A 32 -13.27 10.18 -9.66
CA PRO A 32 -12.69 10.67 -10.90
C PRO A 32 -11.50 11.60 -10.62
N PRO A 33 -10.47 11.62 -11.49
CA PRO A 33 -9.33 12.51 -11.33
C PRO A 33 -9.81 13.97 -11.30
N ARG A 34 -9.56 14.68 -10.21
CA ARG A 34 -9.78 16.13 -10.11
C ARG A 34 -8.51 16.87 -10.51
N GLU A 35 -8.67 18.08 -11.04
CA GLU A 35 -7.52 18.93 -11.31
C GLU A 35 -6.78 19.28 -10.00
N PRO A 36 -5.44 19.21 -10.00
CA PRO A 36 -4.65 19.53 -8.82
C PRO A 36 -4.76 21.03 -8.48
N SER A 37 -5.03 21.32 -7.23
CA SER A 37 -5.12 22.66 -6.67
C SER A 37 -3.87 23.02 -5.86
N ILE A 38 -3.58 24.31 -5.71
CA ILE A 38 -2.56 24.84 -4.80
C ILE A 38 -2.92 24.56 -3.34
N MET A 39 -4.22 24.37 -3.06
CA MET A 39 -4.70 23.91 -1.76
C MET A 39 -4.52 22.40 -1.56
N ASP A 40 -3.89 21.68 -2.48
CA ASP A 40 -3.59 20.28 -2.32
C ASP A 40 -2.30 20.07 -1.53
N ASN A 41 -2.30 19.02 -0.74
CA ASN A 41 -1.11 18.58 -0.05
C ASN A 41 -0.10 18.05 -1.07
N ASP A 42 1.18 18.19 -0.76
CA ASP A 42 2.25 17.56 -1.53
C ASP A 42 2.36 16.08 -1.13
N GLU A 43 1.45 15.27 -1.66
CA GLU A 43 1.38 13.83 -1.36
C GLU A 43 2.68 13.09 -1.70
N ALA A 44 3.39 13.53 -2.75
CA ALA A 44 4.66 12.91 -3.15
C ALA A 44 5.75 13.18 -2.09
N TYR A 45 5.85 14.42 -1.63
CA TYR A 45 6.77 14.78 -0.56
C TYR A 45 6.42 14.06 0.76
N ILE A 46 5.14 14.06 1.15
CA ILE A 46 4.65 13.40 2.36
C ILE A 46 4.98 11.90 2.33
N ALA A 47 4.63 11.21 1.23
CA ALA A 47 4.90 9.78 1.07
C ALA A 47 6.40 9.47 1.11
N GLN A 48 7.26 10.36 0.59
CA GLN A 48 8.70 10.21 0.68
C GLN A 48 9.19 10.30 2.13
N VAL A 49 8.75 11.31 2.88
CA VAL A 49 9.13 11.52 4.29
C VAL A 49 8.67 10.34 5.13
N GLU A 50 7.42 9.93 5.02
CA GLU A 50 6.84 8.83 5.80
C GLU A 50 7.53 7.49 5.50
N ARG A 51 7.88 7.24 4.24
CA ARG A 51 8.65 6.04 3.86
C ARG A 51 10.05 6.03 4.48
N ILE A 52 10.71 7.18 4.57
CA ILE A 52 12.03 7.30 5.23
C ILE A 52 11.86 7.10 6.74
N ALA A 53 10.87 7.74 7.35
CA ALA A 53 10.60 7.65 8.78
C ALA A 53 10.28 6.22 9.20
N ARG A 54 9.41 5.52 8.46
CA ARG A 54 9.08 4.11 8.69
C ARG A 54 10.30 3.21 8.68
N ARG A 55 11.19 3.37 7.70
CA ARG A 55 12.46 2.60 7.62
C ARG A 55 13.39 2.84 8.81
N ARG A 56 13.22 3.96 9.51
CA ARG A 56 14.03 4.37 10.67
C ARG A 56 13.32 4.13 12.01
N GLY A 57 12.10 3.61 12.01
CA GLY A 57 11.29 3.47 13.23
C GLY A 57 10.89 4.81 13.86
N ILE A 58 10.78 5.87 13.05
CA ILE A 58 10.37 7.21 13.51
C ILE A 58 8.87 7.36 13.25
N ASP A 59 8.14 7.82 14.26
CA ASP A 59 6.74 8.21 14.12
C ASP A 59 6.64 9.68 13.69
N VAL A 60 5.77 9.96 12.72
CA VAL A 60 5.62 11.29 12.11
C VAL A 60 4.23 11.82 12.40
N THR A 61 4.18 12.96 13.10
CA THR A 61 2.97 13.75 13.27
C THR A 61 3.13 15.08 12.53
N TRP A 62 2.29 15.30 11.51
CA TRP A 62 2.28 16.55 10.77
C TRP A 62 1.47 17.62 11.50
N VAL A 63 2.13 18.65 12.04
CA VAL A 63 1.45 19.81 12.62
C VAL A 63 1.02 20.82 11.54
N ASN A 64 1.82 20.94 10.47
CA ASN A 64 1.51 21.72 9.28
C ASN A 64 1.81 20.88 8.04
N VAL A 65 0.76 20.47 7.33
CA VAL A 65 0.90 19.54 6.20
C VAL A 65 1.52 20.27 5.00
N PRO A 66 2.59 19.72 4.39
CA PRO A 66 3.22 20.31 3.21
C PRO A 66 2.22 20.48 2.06
N ARG A 67 2.27 21.64 1.40
CA ARG A 67 1.41 22.00 0.26
C ARG A 67 2.24 22.05 -1.02
N LYS A 68 1.59 21.80 -2.16
CA LYS A 68 2.29 21.89 -3.46
C LYS A 68 2.82 23.32 -3.70
N PRO A 69 4.06 23.48 -4.17
CA PRO A 69 4.57 24.79 -4.56
C PRO A 69 3.72 25.40 -5.67
N LEU A 70 3.49 26.71 -5.61
CA LEU A 70 3.01 27.47 -6.76
C LEU A 70 4.02 27.29 -7.90
N ALA A 71 3.56 26.88 -9.09
CA ALA A 71 4.38 26.96 -10.27
C ALA A 71 4.87 28.41 -10.38
N LYS A 72 6.20 28.60 -10.32
CA LYS A 72 6.80 29.93 -10.41
C LYS A 72 6.41 30.49 -11.77
N HIS A 73 5.60 31.55 -11.81
CA HIS A 73 5.36 32.29 -13.04
C HIS A 73 6.72 32.86 -13.45
N SER A 74 7.27 32.34 -14.55
CA SER A 74 8.39 32.98 -15.24
C SER A 74 7.82 34.17 -15.99
N ASP A 75 8.26 35.37 -15.61
CA ASP A 75 8.07 36.61 -16.37
C ASP A 75 8.97 36.62 -17.62
#